data_AF-A0A9E1AA91-F1
#
_entry.id   AF-A0A9E1AA91-F1
#
_cell.length_a   1.000
_cell.length_b   1.000
_cell.length_c   1.000
_cell.angle_alpha   90.00
_cell.angle_beta   90.00
_cell.angle_gamma   90.00
#
_symmetry.space_group_name_H-M   'P 1'
#
loop_
_entity.id
_entity.type
_entity.pdbx_description
1 polymer ?
#
loop_
_entity_poly.entity_id
_entity_poly.type
_entity_poly.pdbx_seq_one_letter_code
_entity_poly.pdbx_strand_id
1 'polypeptide(L)'
;MTDYTLVRSRRRTLSMELKRDGTVVVHAPLRLGVEKIDAFVTAHEAWLARARTRQAERLAAHPEPTEAEREALLARARSELPQRVAHWSRVTGLVPTGVKITGAKTRFGSCNSKNSLCFSWRLMQYPDEAIDLVVVHELCHIAHHDHGPGFYALLGSILPDHRERMKLLRG
;
A
#
# COMPACT_ATOMS: atom_id res chain seq x y z
N MET A 1 15.62 28.48 -1.11
CA MET A 1 14.42 28.11 -1.90
C MET A 1 14.46 26.60 -2.04
N THR A 2 13.38 25.90 -1.73
CA THR A 2 13.34 24.43 -1.85
C THR A 2 13.31 24.03 -3.33
N ASP A 3 14.26 23.20 -3.76
CA ASP A 3 14.24 22.63 -5.12
C ASP A 3 13.04 21.71 -5.34
N TYR A 4 12.39 21.85 -6.49
CA TYR A 4 11.24 21.02 -6.86
C TYR A 4 11.18 20.74 -8.37
N THR A 5 10.57 19.60 -8.71
CA THR A 5 10.18 19.26 -10.08
C THR A 5 8.78 19.78 -10.38
N LEU A 6 8.62 20.58 -11.43
CA LEU A 6 7.34 21.15 -11.82
C LEU A 6 6.61 20.28 -12.85
N VAL A 7 5.40 19.83 -12.53
CA VAL A 7 4.51 19.12 -13.46
C VAL A 7 3.28 19.96 -13.75
N ARG A 8 3.09 20.37 -15.01
CA ARG A 8 1.93 21.18 -15.41
C ARG A 8 0.83 20.32 -16.05
N SER A 9 -0.42 20.58 -15.69
CA SER A 9 -1.58 19.89 -16.27
C SER A 9 -2.85 20.78 -16.26
N ARG A 10 -3.96 20.30 -16.84
CA ARG A 10 -5.27 20.99 -16.86
C ARG A 10 -5.99 20.95 -15.50
N ARG A 11 -5.24 21.09 -14.40
CA ARG A 11 -5.76 21.12 -13.03
C ARG A 11 -6.11 22.54 -12.60
N ARG A 12 -7.01 22.66 -11.63
CA ARG A 12 -7.47 23.95 -11.08
C ARG A 12 -6.69 24.43 -9.86
N THR A 13 -5.99 23.53 -9.18
CA THR A 13 -5.34 23.78 -7.88
C THR A 13 -3.83 23.56 -7.96
N LEU A 14 -3.11 24.02 -6.93
CA LEU A 14 -1.74 23.62 -6.63
C LEU A 14 -1.73 22.40 -5.70
N SER A 15 -0.67 21.59 -5.76
CA SER A 15 -0.42 20.50 -4.83
C SER A 15 1.05 20.16 -4.88
N MET A 16 1.55 19.64 -3.77
CA MET A 16 2.93 19.26 -3.60
C MET A 16 3.01 17.85 -3.03
N GLU A 17 3.98 17.07 -3.52
CA GLU A 17 4.23 15.70 -3.12
C GLU A 17 5.72 15.52 -2.83
N LEU A 18 6.06 14.85 -1.74
CA LEU A 18 7.40 14.35 -1.47
C LEU A 18 7.47 12.88 -1.90
N LYS A 19 8.27 12.58 -2.92
CA LYS A 19 8.46 11.22 -3.44
C LYS A 19 9.32 10.39 -2.49
N ARG A 20 9.28 9.06 -2.66
CA ARG A 20 10.04 8.11 -1.83
C ARG A 20 11.56 8.27 -1.94
N ASP A 21 12.04 8.79 -3.06
CA ASP A 21 13.45 9.12 -3.30
C ASP A 21 13.85 10.51 -2.76
N GLY A 22 12.93 11.24 -2.14
CA GLY A 22 13.15 12.57 -1.57
C GLY A 22 12.85 13.72 -2.54
N THR A 23 12.47 13.44 -3.79
CA THR A 23 12.14 14.46 -4.78
C THR A 23 10.84 15.19 -4.40
N VAL A 24 10.87 16.53 -4.39
CA VAL A 24 9.65 17.34 -4.24
C VAL A 24 9.05 17.59 -5.62
N VAL A 25 7.79 17.20 -5.82
CA VAL A 25 7.05 17.43 -7.07
C VAL A 25 5.92 18.41 -6.79
N VAL A 26 5.92 19.52 -7.52
CA VAL A 26 4.83 20.49 -7.49
C VAL A 26 4.02 20.33 -8.76
N HIS A 27 2.75 20.02 -8.59
CA HIS A 27 1.82 20.00 -9.71
C HIS A 27 1.20 21.39 -9.84
N ALA A 28 1.05 21.93 -11.05
CA ALA A 28 0.48 23.28 -11.24
C ALA A 28 -0.45 23.39 -12.46
N PRO A 29 -1.41 24.34 -12.46
CA PRO A 29 -2.17 24.70 -13.66
C PRO A 29 -1.25 25.17 -14.78
N LEU A 30 -1.63 24.91 -16.05
CA LEU A 30 -0.81 25.21 -17.23
C LEU A 30 -0.29 26.65 -17.28
N ARG A 31 -1.10 27.64 -16.88
CA ARG A 31 -0.79 29.08 -17.04
C ARG A 31 -0.47 29.81 -15.73
N LEU A 32 -0.32 29.09 -14.61
CA LEU A 32 0.01 29.74 -13.35
C LEU A 32 1.47 30.19 -13.35
N GLY A 33 1.72 31.47 -13.06
CA GLY A 33 3.07 32.04 -13.00
C GLY A 33 3.94 31.37 -11.93
N VAL A 34 5.24 31.24 -12.22
CA VAL A 34 6.22 30.55 -11.35
C VAL A 34 6.32 31.21 -9.98
N GLU A 35 6.27 32.54 -9.90
CA GLU A 35 6.23 33.30 -8.63
C GLU A 35 5.15 32.80 -7.65
N LYS A 36 3.95 32.48 -8.16
CA LYS A 36 2.85 31.95 -7.32
C LYS A 36 3.09 30.51 -6.90
N ILE A 37 3.84 29.76 -7.70
CA ILE A 37 4.24 28.38 -7.39
C ILE A 37 5.32 28.42 -6.31
N ASP A 38 6.33 29.28 -6.46
CA ASP A 38 7.39 29.47 -5.47
C ASP A 38 6.83 29.95 -4.15
N ALA A 39 5.95 30.96 -4.15
CA ALA A 39 5.28 31.43 -2.93
C ALA A 39 4.48 30.30 -2.25
N PHE A 40 3.83 29.43 -3.02
CA PHE A 40 3.14 28.26 -2.48
C PHE A 40 4.12 27.26 -1.86
N VAL A 41 5.26 26.97 -2.51
CA VAL A 41 6.30 26.09 -1.96
C VAL A 41 6.86 26.66 -0.67
N THR A 42 7.25 27.94 -0.65
CA THR A 42 7.76 28.65 0.52
C THR A 42 6.77 28.60 1.68
N ALA A 43 5.48 28.86 1.43
CA ALA A 43 4.44 28.79 2.46
C ALA A 43 4.28 27.38 3.07
N HIS A 44 4.72 26.33 2.37
CA HIS A 44 4.61 24.93 2.80
C HIS A 44 5.97 24.29 3.18
N GLU A 45 7.04 25.06 3.35
CA GLU A 45 8.35 24.52 3.75
C GLU A 45 8.31 23.81 5.11
N ALA A 46 7.55 24.35 6.07
CA ALA A 46 7.35 23.70 7.36
C ALA A 46 6.61 22.35 7.24
N TRP A 47 5.76 22.19 6.22
CA TRP A 47 5.13 20.90 5.94
C TRP A 47 6.14 19.93 5.30
N LEU A 48 6.97 20.40 4.35
CA LEU A 48 8.03 19.60 3.72
C LEU A 48 9.06 19.09 4.72
N ALA A 49 9.51 19.94 5.65
CA ALA A 49 10.43 19.54 6.71
C ALA A 49 9.84 18.40 7.55
N ARG A 50 8.60 18.55 8.02
CA ARG A 50 7.88 17.49 8.76
C ARG A 50 7.67 16.22 7.93
N ALA A 51 7.43 16.34 6.63
CA ALA A 51 7.26 15.19 5.74
C ALA A 51 8.58 14.42 5.58
N ARG A 52 9.71 15.13 5.40
CA ARG A 52 11.05 14.54 5.33
C ARG A 52 11.44 13.85 6.63
N THR A 53 11.20 14.48 7.78
CA THR A 53 11.44 13.85 9.09
C THR A 53 10.64 12.57 9.25
N ARG A 54 9.33 12.60 8.99
CA ARG A 54 8.48 11.40 9.05
C ARG A 54 8.93 10.30 8.10
N GLN A 55 9.40 10.65 6.90
CA GLN A 55 9.93 9.68 5.95
C GLN A 55 11.23 9.05 6.45
N ALA A 56 12.15 9.85 7.01
CA ALA A 56 13.39 9.36 7.59
C ALA A 56 13.14 8.45 8.80
N GLU A 57 12.26 8.85 9.71
CA GLU A 57 11.84 8.02 10.86
C GLU A 57 11.22 6.70 10.40
N ARG A 58 10.37 6.73 9.37
CA ARG A 58 9.76 5.53 8.81
C ARG A 58 10.80 4.58 8.20
N LEU A 59 11.76 5.12 7.45
CA LEU A 59 12.86 4.34 6.86
C LEU A 59 13.77 3.76 7.94
N ALA A 60 14.02 4.50 9.03
CA ALA A 60 14.80 4.00 10.16
C ALA A 60 14.07 2.91 10.95
N ALA A 61 12.75 3.06 11.14
CA ALA A 61 11.92 2.07 11.83
C ALA A 61 11.66 0.80 10.99
N HIS A 62 11.66 0.93 9.67
CA HIS A 62 11.43 -0.17 8.73
C HIS A 62 12.51 -0.14 7.64
N PRO A 63 13.75 -0.53 7.98
CA PRO A 63 14.82 -0.60 7.00
C PRO A 63 14.44 -1.58 5.89
N GLU A 64 14.87 -1.29 4.66
CA GLU A 64 14.70 -2.26 3.58
C GLU A 64 15.51 -3.52 3.90
N PRO A 65 14.90 -4.72 3.79
CA PRO A 65 15.60 -5.97 4.02
C PRO A 65 16.85 -6.09 3.15
N THR A 66 17.89 -6.70 3.70
CA THR A 66 19.06 -7.15 2.93
C THR A 66 18.64 -8.13 1.84
N GLU A 67 19.51 -8.38 0.85
CA GLU A 67 19.18 -9.32 -0.23
C GLU A 67 18.90 -10.74 0.30
N ALA A 68 19.67 -11.21 1.29
CA ALA A 68 19.45 -12.51 1.91
C ALA A 68 18.11 -12.60 2.66
N GLU A 69 17.74 -11.57 3.42
CA GLU A 69 16.43 -11.51 4.09
C GLU A 69 15.30 -11.43 3.07
N ARG A 70 15.47 -10.66 2.00
CA ARG A 70 14.51 -10.58 0.89
C ARG A 70 14.31 -11.94 0.24
N GLU A 71 15.37 -12.69 -0.02
CA GLU A 71 15.29 -14.05 -0.57
C GLU A 71 14.53 -14.98 0.37
N ALA A 72 14.82 -14.95 1.67
CA ALA A 72 14.12 -15.73 2.69
C ALA A 72 12.63 -15.37 2.77
N LEU A 73 12.29 -14.08 2.78
CA LEU A 73 10.89 -13.59 2.78
C LEU A 73 10.15 -13.99 1.50
N LEU A 74 10.82 -13.93 0.35
CA LEU A 74 10.24 -14.36 -0.92
C LEU A 74 9.99 -15.88 -0.96
N ALA A 75 10.92 -16.67 -0.44
CA ALA A 75 10.76 -18.12 -0.30
C ALA A 75 9.59 -18.45 0.64
N ARG A 76 9.52 -17.79 1.80
CA ARG A 76 8.41 -17.90 2.75
C ARG A 76 7.07 -17.55 2.09
N ALA A 77 7.02 -16.42 1.37
CA ALA A 77 5.82 -15.97 0.66
C ALA A 77 5.33 -16.99 -0.38
N ARG A 78 6.26 -17.57 -1.15
CA ARG A 78 5.93 -18.58 -2.17
C ARG A 78 5.43 -19.88 -1.56
N SER A 79 5.91 -20.25 -0.37
CA SER A 79 5.48 -21.45 0.34
C SER A 79 4.13 -21.26 1.04
N GLU A 80 3.98 -20.19 1.84
CA GLU A 80 2.85 -20.05 2.76
C GLU A 80 1.60 -19.42 2.14
N LEU A 81 1.74 -18.38 1.31
CA LEU A 81 0.57 -17.65 0.82
C LEU A 81 -0.37 -18.51 -0.03
N PRO A 82 0.09 -19.38 -0.95
CA PRO A 82 -0.80 -20.29 -1.66
C PRO A 82 -1.54 -21.25 -0.72
N GLN A 83 -0.88 -21.72 0.35
CA GLN A 83 -1.48 -22.64 1.33
C GLN A 83 -2.56 -21.92 2.16
N ARG A 84 -2.28 -20.70 2.63
CA ARG A 84 -3.26 -19.85 3.33
C ARG A 84 -4.46 -19.52 2.45
N VAL A 85 -4.22 -19.14 1.19
CA VAL A 85 -5.30 -18.92 0.21
C VAL A 85 -6.13 -20.18 0.05
N ALA A 86 -5.52 -21.35 -0.12
CA ALA A 86 -6.24 -22.62 -0.25
C ALA A 86 -7.03 -22.99 1.01
N HIS A 87 -6.49 -22.72 2.20
CA HIS A 87 -7.21 -22.90 3.46
C HIS A 87 -8.46 -22.01 3.52
N TRP A 88 -8.31 -20.69 3.35
CA TRP A 88 -9.42 -19.76 3.44
C TRP A 88 -10.42 -19.90 2.29
N SER A 89 -9.98 -20.33 1.10
CA SER A 89 -10.88 -20.67 -0.01
C SER A 89 -11.80 -21.83 0.36
N ARG A 90 -11.29 -22.85 1.08
CA ARG A 90 -12.13 -23.96 1.58
C ARG A 90 -13.12 -23.51 2.64
N VAL A 91 -12.73 -22.59 3.51
CA VAL A 91 -13.60 -22.06 4.58
C VAL A 91 -14.72 -21.19 3.99
N THR A 92 -14.42 -20.37 2.99
CA THR A 92 -15.33 -19.34 2.48
C THR A 92 -16.08 -19.72 1.21
N GLY A 93 -15.60 -20.73 0.48
CA GLY A 93 -16.07 -21.07 -0.86
C GLY A 93 -15.60 -20.11 -1.97
N LEU A 94 -14.83 -19.07 -1.63
CA LEU A 94 -14.31 -18.10 -2.59
C LEU A 94 -13.00 -18.64 -3.19
N VAL A 95 -12.97 -18.85 -4.50
CA VAL A 95 -11.83 -19.46 -5.20
C VAL A 95 -11.22 -18.48 -6.20
N PRO A 96 -9.96 -18.07 -6.05
CA PRO A 96 -9.31 -17.19 -7.01
C PRO A 96 -8.90 -17.93 -8.28
N THR A 97 -8.79 -17.22 -9.39
CA THR A 97 -8.31 -17.78 -10.67
C THR A 97 -6.79 -17.94 -10.74
N GLY A 98 -6.07 -17.36 -9.78
CA GLY A 98 -4.63 -17.54 -9.64
C GLY A 98 -4.04 -16.65 -8.55
N VAL A 99 -2.88 -17.04 -8.02
CA VAL A 99 -2.14 -16.34 -6.96
C VAL A 99 -0.75 -15.97 -7.48
N LYS A 100 -0.35 -14.71 -7.33
CA LYS A 100 0.98 -14.22 -7.73
C LYS A 100 1.69 -13.55 -6.56
N ILE A 101 2.99 -13.80 -6.44
CA ILE A 101 3.85 -13.11 -5.46
C ILE A 101 4.67 -12.05 -6.18
N THR A 102 4.68 -10.84 -5.64
CA THR A 102 5.27 -9.63 -6.23
C THR A 102 6.14 -8.88 -5.23
N GLY A 103 6.87 -7.87 -5.69
CA GLY A 103 7.64 -6.95 -4.85
C GLY A 103 6.96 -5.62 -4.58
N ALA A 104 5.62 -5.55 -4.64
CA ALA A 104 4.89 -4.29 -4.45
C ALA A 104 5.26 -3.63 -3.10
N LYS A 105 5.53 -2.32 -3.13
CA LYS A 105 5.99 -1.56 -1.94
C LYS A 105 4.91 -0.68 -1.30
N THR A 106 3.74 -0.55 -1.91
CA THR A 106 2.66 0.37 -1.50
C THR A 106 1.40 -0.36 -1.03
N ARG A 107 1.32 -1.67 -1.26
CA ARG A 107 0.18 -2.52 -0.91
C ARG A 107 0.66 -3.95 -0.63
N PHE A 108 -0.05 -4.66 0.23
CA PHE A 108 0.24 -6.05 0.56
C PHE A 108 -0.50 -7.05 -0.34
N GLY A 109 -1.66 -6.67 -0.85
CA GLY A 109 -2.51 -7.51 -1.69
C GLY A 109 -3.18 -6.70 -2.80
N SER A 110 -3.75 -7.42 -3.78
CA SER A 110 -4.75 -6.90 -4.71
C SER A 110 -5.47 -8.04 -5.42
N CYS A 111 -6.77 -7.88 -5.66
CA CYS A 111 -7.58 -8.70 -6.54
C CYS A 111 -7.89 -7.95 -7.84
N ASN A 112 -7.79 -8.62 -9.00
CA ASN A 112 -8.19 -8.03 -10.28
C ASN A 112 -9.61 -8.45 -10.70
N SER A 113 -10.13 -7.87 -11.79
CA SER A 113 -11.48 -8.17 -12.31
C SER A 113 -11.67 -9.60 -12.81
N LYS A 114 -10.61 -10.39 -12.92
CA LYS A 114 -10.65 -11.82 -13.25
C LYS A 114 -10.50 -12.69 -11.99
N ASN A 115 -10.60 -12.11 -10.79
CA ASN A 115 -10.45 -12.79 -9.52
C ASN A 115 -9.06 -13.44 -9.30
N SER A 116 -8.02 -12.90 -9.93
CA SER A 116 -6.64 -13.31 -9.63
C SER A 116 -6.05 -12.39 -8.56
N LEU A 117 -5.45 -13.00 -7.54
CA LEU A 117 -4.86 -12.33 -6.41
C LEU A 117 -3.36 -12.13 -6.62
N CYS A 118 -2.86 -10.98 -6.19
CA CYS A 118 -1.44 -10.70 -6.11
C CYS A 118 -1.09 -10.29 -4.68
N PHE A 119 -0.01 -10.82 -4.13
CA PHE A 119 0.49 -10.45 -2.80
C PHE A 119 1.92 -9.92 -2.90
N SER A 120 2.28 -9.01 -2.00
CA SER A 120 3.68 -8.58 -1.83
C SER A 120 4.40 -9.55 -0.89
N TRP A 121 5.61 -9.98 -1.23
CA TRP A 121 6.44 -10.76 -0.31
C TRP A 121 6.73 -10.02 0.99
N ARG A 122 6.65 -8.67 0.99
CA ARG A 122 6.83 -7.84 2.19
C ARG A 122 5.80 -8.12 3.28
N LEU A 123 4.67 -8.73 2.92
CA LEU A 123 3.65 -9.18 3.87
C LEU A 123 4.23 -10.20 4.87
N MET A 124 5.26 -10.96 4.49
CA MET A 124 5.89 -11.96 5.35
C MET A 124 6.72 -11.38 6.51
N GLN A 125 6.86 -10.06 6.58
CA GLN A 125 7.48 -9.36 7.71
C GLN A 125 6.48 -9.11 8.86
N TYR A 126 5.20 -9.40 8.65
CA TYR A 126 4.15 -9.17 9.62
C TYR A 126 3.76 -10.48 10.32
N PRO A 127 3.17 -10.40 11.54
CA PRO A 127 2.61 -11.56 12.21
C PRO A 127 1.56 -12.29 11.37
N ASP A 128 1.40 -13.57 11.62
CA ASP A 128 0.54 -14.47 10.84
C ASP A 128 -0.92 -14.02 10.80
N GLU A 129 -1.43 -13.41 11.88
CA GLU A 129 -2.79 -12.89 11.94
C GLU A 129 -2.99 -11.74 10.93
N ALA A 130 -1.97 -10.90 10.76
CA ALA A 130 -1.98 -9.82 9.77
C ALA A 130 -1.90 -10.37 8.34
N ILE A 131 -1.10 -11.42 8.13
CA ILE A 131 -1.02 -12.13 6.85
C ILE A 131 -2.39 -12.69 6.48
N ASP A 132 -3.05 -13.39 7.41
CA ASP A 132 -4.38 -13.97 7.20
C ASP A 132 -5.43 -12.91 6.93
N LEU A 133 -5.39 -11.77 7.62
CA LEU A 133 -6.28 -10.64 7.34
C LEU A 133 -6.15 -10.21 5.87
N VAL A 134 -4.93 -10.03 5.36
CA VAL A 134 -4.74 -9.61 3.96
C VAL A 134 -5.20 -10.71 3.00
N VAL A 135 -4.92 -11.98 3.28
CA VAL A 135 -5.40 -13.09 2.44
C VAL A 135 -6.93 -13.12 2.36
N VAL A 136 -7.62 -13.04 3.50
CA VAL A 136 -9.09 -13.02 3.55
C VAL A 136 -9.66 -11.75 2.92
N HIS A 137 -9.02 -10.60 3.11
CA HIS A 137 -9.39 -9.34 2.45
C HIS A 137 -9.41 -9.49 0.92
N GLU A 138 -8.33 -10.03 0.36
CA GLU A 138 -8.23 -10.24 -1.09
C GLU A 138 -9.22 -11.30 -1.60
N LEU A 139 -9.53 -12.33 -0.80
CA LEU A 139 -10.59 -13.29 -1.13
C LEU A 139 -11.97 -12.64 -1.12
N CYS A 140 -12.29 -11.77 -0.16
CA CYS A 140 -13.56 -11.04 -0.11
C CYS A 140 -13.78 -10.22 -1.38
N HIS A 141 -12.71 -9.74 -2.02
CA HIS A 141 -12.79 -9.03 -3.29
C HIS A 141 -13.32 -9.84 -4.47
N ILE A 142 -13.36 -11.17 -4.38
CA ILE A 142 -14.00 -12.05 -5.37
C ILE A 142 -15.52 -11.86 -5.35
N ALA A 143 -16.11 -11.57 -4.19
CA ALA A 143 -17.55 -11.33 -4.04
C ALA A 143 -17.89 -9.82 -4.11
N HIS A 144 -17.01 -8.96 -3.61
CA HIS A 144 -17.22 -7.51 -3.53
C HIS A 144 -15.99 -6.73 -4.00
N HIS A 145 -16.03 -6.19 -5.21
CA HIS A 145 -14.90 -5.44 -5.80
C HIS A 145 -14.68 -4.04 -5.19
N ASP A 146 -15.54 -3.61 -4.28
CA ASP A 146 -15.42 -2.38 -3.50
C ASP A 146 -15.31 -2.66 -2.00
N HIS A 147 -15.05 -1.63 -1.21
CA HIS A 147 -15.03 -1.69 0.25
C HIS A 147 -16.35 -1.17 0.86
N GLY A 148 -17.48 -1.55 0.28
CA GLY A 148 -18.82 -1.18 0.76
C GLY A 148 -19.31 -2.03 1.94
N PRO A 149 -20.56 -1.83 2.39
CA PRO A 149 -21.14 -2.56 3.53
C PRO A 149 -21.10 -4.09 3.37
N GLY A 150 -21.36 -4.60 2.15
CA GLY A 150 -21.32 -6.04 1.86
C GLY A 150 -19.93 -6.65 2.07
N PHE A 151 -18.89 -5.94 1.61
CA PHE A 151 -17.50 -6.34 1.83
C PHE A 151 -17.18 -6.50 3.32
N TYR A 152 -17.50 -5.49 4.13
CA TYR A 152 -17.21 -5.52 5.56
C TYR A 152 -18.07 -6.53 6.33
N ALA A 153 -19.32 -6.76 5.90
CA ALA A 153 -20.16 -7.81 6.46
C ALA A 153 -19.53 -9.19 6.23
N LEU A 154 -19.08 -9.48 5.00
CA LEU A 154 -18.42 -10.73 4.66
C LEU A 154 -17.10 -10.88 5.42
N LEU A 155 -16.22 -9.87 5.37
CA LEU A 155 -14.95 -9.88 6.09
C LEU A 155 -15.16 -10.10 7.59
N GLY A 156 -16.13 -9.41 8.20
CA GLY A 156 -16.46 -9.53 9.61
C GLY A 156 -17.06 -10.89 9.98
N SER A 157 -17.77 -11.57 9.08
CA SER A 157 -18.26 -12.93 9.31
C SER A 157 -17.14 -13.98 9.29
N ILE A 158 -16.07 -13.75 8.53
CA ILE A 158 -14.94 -14.67 8.38
C ILE A 158 -13.89 -14.42 9.46
N LEU A 159 -13.56 -13.14 9.68
CA LEU A 159 -12.60 -12.66 10.68
C LEU A 159 -13.26 -11.58 11.56
N PRO A 160 -13.97 -11.99 12.63
CA PRO A 160 -14.62 -11.05 13.55
C PRO A 160 -13.65 -10.05 14.18
N ASP A 161 -12.38 -10.45 14.36
CA ASP A 161 -11.28 -9.66 14.91
C ASP A 161 -10.47 -8.87 13.86
N HIS A 162 -10.96 -8.75 12.60
CA HIS A 162 -10.25 -8.08 11.51
C HIS A 162 -9.75 -6.66 11.86
N ARG A 163 -10.49 -5.93 12.70
CA ARG A 163 -10.09 -4.58 13.15
C ARG A 163 -8.85 -4.60 14.02
N GLU A 164 -8.68 -5.61 14.86
CA GLU A 164 -7.50 -5.77 15.70
C GLU A 164 -6.30 -6.22 14.86
N ARG A 165 -6.51 -7.17 13.95
CA ARG A 165 -5.49 -7.61 12.98
C ARG A 165 -5.00 -6.47 12.10
N MET A 166 -5.88 -5.54 11.73
CA MET A 166 -5.52 -4.37 10.92
C MET A 166 -4.51 -3.46 11.63
N LYS A 167 -4.55 -3.38 12.97
CA LYS A 167 -3.58 -2.59 13.75
C LYS A 167 -2.16 -3.15 13.71
N LEU A 168 -2.00 -4.42 13.33
CA LEU A 168 -0.72 -5.07 13.11
C LEU A 168 -0.07 -4.66 11.78
N LEU A 169 -0.89 -4.31 10.78
CA LEU A 169 -0.44 -3.79 9.49
C LEU A 169 -0.02 -2.33 9.64
N ARG A 170 1.12 -2.11 10.30
CA ARG A 170 1.75 -0.79 10.39
C ARG A 170 2.55 -0.55 9.11
N GLY A 171 2.06 0.38 8.31
CA GLY A 171 2.71 0.88 7.11
C GLY A 171 3.07 2.34 7.27
#